data_AF-A0A2G2N1E9-F1
#
_entry.id   AF-A0A2G2N1E9-F1
#
_cell.length_a   1.000
_cell.length_b   1.000
_cell.length_c   1.000
_cell.angle_alpha   90.00
_cell.angle_beta   90.00
_cell.angle_gamma   90.00
#
_symmetry.space_group_name_H-M   'P 1'
#
loop_
_entity.id
_entity.type
_entity.pdbx_description
1 polymer ?
#
loop_
_entity_poly.entity_id
_entity_poly.type
_entity_poly.pdbx_seq_one_letter_code
_entity_poly.pdbx_strand_id
1 'polypeptide(L)'
;MSEQAKILAELQEIIMSVISSGSASETEGDRIDALEALLHQQKCYKEIDHKEYAYQGEEIADLFSTDHTMEAIDKMCECQITPDDFFGFIAYHDEEEEFTGMFTKTFIEEVNKLYRSKC
;
A
#
# COMPACT_ATOMS: atom_id res chain seq x y z
N MET A 1 -5.66 -1.93 -12.54
CA MET A 1 -5.89 -1.45 -11.17
C MET A 1 -6.25 -2.65 -10.32
N SER A 2 -5.44 -2.92 -9.31
CA SER A 2 -5.63 -4.03 -8.38
C SER A 2 -6.85 -3.79 -7.48
N GLU A 3 -7.26 -4.82 -6.73
CA GLU A 3 -8.38 -4.70 -5.80
C GLU A 3 -8.05 -3.75 -4.63
N GLN A 4 -6.82 -3.84 -4.09
CA GLN A 4 -6.33 -2.92 -3.07
C GLN A 4 -6.38 -1.46 -3.53
N ALA A 5 -5.95 -1.18 -4.76
CA ALA A 5 -5.98 0.17 -5.31
C ALA A 5 -7.42 0.72 -5.46
N LYS A 6 -8.41 -0.14 -5.74
CA LYS A 6 -9.83 0.28 -5.77
C LYS A 6 -10.33 0.62 -4.37
N ILE A 7 -10.02 -0.20 -3.37
CA ILE A 7 -10.42 0.02 -1.98
C ILE A 7 -9.86 1.35 -1.48
N LEU A 8 -8.56 1.60 -1.71
CA LEU A 8 -7.90 2.86 -1.32
C LEU A 8 -8.49 4.08 -2.05
N ALA A 9 -8.81 3.95 -3.34
CA ALA A 9 -9.45 5.03 -4.09
C ALA A 9 -10.85 5.36 -3.53
N GLU A 10 -11.62 4.34 -3.14
CA GLU A 10 -12.95 4.54 -2.54
C GLU A 10 -12.86 5.16 -1.14
N LEU A 11 -11.91 4.71 -0.31
CA LEU A 11 -11.61 5.34 0.98
C LEU A 11 -11.28 6.83 0.80
N GLN A 12 -10.41 7.16 -0.16
CA GLN A 12 -10.04 8.53 -0.46
C GLN A 12 -11.24 9.38 -0.92
N GLU A 13 -12.14 8.82 -1.72
CA GLU A 13 -13.35 9.50 -2.18
C GLU A 13 -14.27 9.85 -1.00
N ILE A 14 -14.50 8.91 -0.08
CA ILE A 14 -15.32 9.13 1.12
C ILE A 14 -14.68 10.19 2.02
N ILE A 15 -13.37 10.09 2.28
CA ILE A 15 -12.64 11.06 3.10
C ILE A 15 -12.74 12.46 2.48
N MET A 16 -12.55 12.59 1.16
CA MET A 16 -12.67 13.86 0.45
C MET A 16 -14.10 14.42 0.49
N SER A 17 -15.11 13.57 0.41
CA SER A 17 -16.51 13.95 0.61
C SER A 17 -16.73 14.56 2.00
N VAL A 18 -16.25 13.89 3.06
CA VAL A 18 -16.35 14.36 4.44
C VAL A 18 -15.63 15.69 4.65
N ILE A 19 -14.41 15.82 4.11
CA ILE A 19 -13.64 17.09 4.18
C ILE A 19 -14.39 18.21 3.46
N SER A 20 -14.97 17.92 2.29
CA SER A 20 -15.68 18.91 1.47
C SER A 20 -17.02 19.33 2.08
N SER A 21 -17.73 18.39 2.70
CA SER A 21 -19.03 18.63 3.34
C SER A 21 -18.90 19.21 4.75
N GLY A 22 -17.75 18.98 5.41
CA GLY A 22 -17.51 19.35 6.80
C GLY A 22 -18.24 18.46 7.82
N SER A 23 -18.79 17.33 7.40
CA SER A 23 -19.53 16.39 8.25
C SER A 23 -19.40 14.96 7.76
N ALA A 24 -19.35 14.01 8.68
CA ALA A 24 -19.43 12.58 8.36
C ALA A 24 -20.81 12.03 8.76
N SER A 25 -21.40 11.22 7.89
CA SER A 25 -22.59 10.43 8.21
C SER A 25 -22.23 9.05 8.76
N GLU A 26 -23.16 8.44 9.49
CA GLU A 26 -23.01 7.05 9.99
C GLU A 26 -22.77 6.07 8.83
N THR A 27 -23.49 6.24 7.72
CA THR A 27 -23.32 5.40 6.51
C THR A 27 -21.91 5.52 5.90
N GLU A 28 -21.31 6.72 5.92
CA GLU A 28 -19.93 6.91 5.46
C GLU A 28 -18.95 6.22 6.41
N GLY A 29 -19.20 6.29 7.73
CA GLY A 29 -18.42 5.56 8.75
C GLY A 29 -18.48 4.04 8.56
N ASP A 30 -19.67 3.47 8.46
CA ASP A 30 -19.88 2.04 8.22
C ASP A 30 -19.19 1.58 6.92
N ARG A 31 -19.17 2.44 5.90
CA ARG A 31 -18.52 2.14 4.64
C ARG A 31 -17.00 2.15 4.77
N ILE A 32 -16.42 3.08 5.52
CA ILE A 32 -14.98 3.11 5.83
C ILE A 32 -14.59 1.82 6.56
N ASP A 33 -15.30 1.45 7.63
CA ASP A 33 -15.03 0.23 8.39
C ASP A 33 -15.05 -1.03 7.51
N ALA A 34 -16.05 -1.12 6.61
CA ALA A 34 -16.14 -2.24 5.67
C ALA A 34 -14.99 -2.26 4.65
N LEU A 35 -14.54 -1.09 4.19
CA LEU A 35 -13.42 -0.96 3.26
C LEU A 35 -12.09 -1.30 3.95
N GLU A 36 -11.87 -0.87 5.19
CA GLU A 36 -10.68 -1.24 5.99
C GLU A 36 -10.61 -2.74 6.24
N ALA A 37 -11.74 -3.37 6.58
CA ALA A 37 -11.82 -4.82 6.71
C ALA A 37 -11.47 -5.57 5.41
N LEU A 38 -11.80 -5.01 4.25
CA LEU A 38 -11.40 -5.55 2.94
C LEU A 38 -9.93 -5.26 2.61
N LEU A 39 -9.43 -4.11 3.05
CA LEU A 39 -8.05 -3.67 2.86
C LEU A 39 -7.08 -4.60 3.59
N HIS A 40 -7.38 -4.96 4.84
CA HIS A 40 -6.59 -5.93 5.63
C HIS A 40 -6.59 -7.36 5.06
N GLN A 41 -7.46 -7.67 4.10
CA GLN A 41 -7.43 -8.96 3.38
C GLN A 41 -6.51 -8.92 2.14
N GLN A 42 -5.98 -7.75 1.78
CA GLN A 42 -5.13 -7.59 0.60
C GLN A 42 -3.71 -8.05 0.87
N LYS A 43 -2.99 -8.34 -0.22
CA LYS A 43 -1.68 -9.01 -0.19
C LYS A 43 -0.63 -8.25 0.62
N CYS A 44 -0.60 -6.92 0.55
CA CYS A 44 0.35 -6.13 1.34
C CYS A 44 0.10 -6.24 2.85
N TYR A 45 -1.14 -6.46 3.28
CA TYR A 45 -1.55 -6.60 4.69
C TYR A 45 -1.52 -8.05 5.18
N LYS A 46 -1.04 -8.99 4.37
CA LYS A 46 -0.89 -10.36 4.82
C LYS A 46 0.16 -10.41 5.93
N GLU A 47 -0.22 -10.97 7.07
CA GLU A 47 0.69 -11.16 8.20
C GLU A 47 1.86 -12.07 7.84
N ILE A 48 3.02 -11.74 8.39
CA ILE A 48 4.26 -12.52 8.26
C ILE A 48 4.82 -12.89 9.63
N ASP A 49 5.50 -14.03 9.68
CA ASP A 49 6.30 -14.42 10.85
C ASP A 49 7.66 -13.71 10.77
N HIS A 50 7.66 -12.40 11.01
CA HIS A 50 8.85 -11.56 11.04
C HIS A 50 8.99 -10.88 12.39
N LYS A 51 10.24 -10.66 12.83
CA LYS A 51 10.52 -10.12 14.17
C LYS A 51 10.18 -8.64 14.31
N GLU A 52 10.35 -7.89 13.23
CA GLU A 52 10.25 -6.42 13.22
C GLU A 52 9.04 -5.91 12.43
N TYR A 53 8.40 -6.77 11.64
CA TYR A 53 7.33 -6.39 10.72
C TYR A 53 6.12 -7.29 10.91
N ALA A 54 4.94 -6.70 10.92
CA ALA A 54 3.68 -7.42 10.97
C ALA A 54 3.24 -7.87 9.58
N TYR A 55 3.53 -7.09 8.54
CA TYR A 55 2.93 -7.28 7.21
C TYR A 55 3.94 -7.44 6.08
N GLN A 56 3.54 -8.17 5.02
CA GLN A 56 4.34 -8.35 3.81
C GLN A 56 4.77 -7.02 3.18
N GLY A 57 3.90 -6.00 3.19
CA GLY A 57 4.21 -4.68 2.65
C GLY A 57 5.34 -3.98 3.40
N GLU A 58 5.44 -4.14 4.71
CA GLU A 58 6.49 -3.54 5.55
C GLU A 58 7.85 -4.19 5.26
N GLU A 59 7.88 -5.52 5.15
CA GLU A 59 9.11 -6.24 4.82
C GLU A 59 9.64 -5.85 3.42
N ILE A 60 8.75 -5.61 2.45
CA ILE A 60 9.15 -5.12 1.13
C ILE A 60 9.65 -3.67 1.22
N ALA A 61 9.04 -2.84 2.07
CA ALA A 61 9.48 -1.45 2.29
C ALA A 61 10.89 -1.39 2.88
N ASP A 62 11.18 -2.25 3.86
CA ASP A 62 12.52 -2.36 4.45
C ASP A 62 13.58 -2.77 3.43
N LEU A 63 13.29 -3.75 2.58
CA LEU A 63 14.20 -4.15 1.50
C LEU A 63 14.51 -3.00 0.55
N PHE A 64 13.53 -2.15 0.24
CA PHE A 64 13.82 -0.93 -0.52
C PHE A 64 14.66 0.06 0.29
N SER A 65 14.38 0.24 1.58
CA SER A 65 15.08 1.17 2.47
C SER A 65 16.55 0.81 2.74
N THR A 66 16.88 -0.47 2.63
CA THR A 66 18.22 -1.02 2.89
C THR A 66 19.01 -1.32 1.61
N ASP A 67 18.66 -0.69 0.48
CA ASP A 67 19.29 -0.85 -0.84
C ASP A 67 19.16 -2.25 -1.49
N HIS A 68 18.27 -3.12 -0.98
CA HIS A 68 17.99 -4.45 -1.54
C HIS A 68 16.87 -4.42 -2.61
N THR A 69 16.94 -3.44 -3.51
CA THR A 69 15.89 -3.17 -4.54
C THR A 69 15.48 -4.41 -5.32
N MET A 70 16.45 -5.22 -5.80
CA MET A 70 16.09 -6.38 -6.62
C MET A 70 15.42 -7.50 -5.83
N GLU A 71 15.77 -7.66 -4.55
CA GLU A 71 15.14 -8.62 -3.64
C GLU A 71 13.71 -8.19 -3.30
N ALA A 72 13.49 -6.88 -3.11
CA ALA A 72 12.15 -6.32 -2.99
C ALA A 72 11.29 -6.63 -4.23
N ILE A 73 11.85 -6.43 -5.45
CA ILE A 73 11.15 -6.76 -6.70
C ILE A 73 10.87 -8.26 -6.82
N ASP A 74 11.82 -9.13 -6.47
CA ASP A 74 11.61 -10.59 -6.43
C ASP A 74 10.41 -10.94 -5.53
N LYS A 75 10.41 -10.39 -4.32
CA LYS A 75 9.37 -10.64 -3.34
C LYS A 75 8.00 -10.13 -3.78
N MET A 76 7.97 -8.97 -4.44
CA MET A 76 6.75 -8.45 -5.08
C MET A 76 6.22 -9.41 -6.16
N CYS A 77 7.07 -9.97 -7.04
CA CYS A 77 6.64 -10.97 -8.02
C CYS A 77 6.10 -12.23 -7.32
N GLU A 78 6.82 -12.77 -6.33
CA GLU A 78 6.46 -13.99 -5.60
C GLU A 78 5.11 -13.87 -4.89
N CYS A 79 4.88 -12.73 -4.24
CA CYS A 79 3.65 -12.44 -3.53
C CYS A 79 2.54 -11.93 -4.46
N GLN A 80 2.84 -11.73 -5.76
CA GLN A 80 1.95 -11.13 -6.75
C GLN A 80 1.41 -9.76 -6.28
N ILE A 81 2.27 -8.96 -5.66
CA ILE A 81 2.00 -7.59 -5.21
C ILE A 81 2.41 -6.65 -6.34
N THR A 82 1.46 -5.94 -6.93
CA THR A 82 1.79 -4.97 -7.98
C THR A 82 2.41 -3.70 -7.38
N PRO A 83 3.15 -2.90 -8.17
CA PRO A 83 3.59 -1.58 -7.71
C PRO A 83 2.44 -0.70 -7.20
N ASP A 84 1.26 -0.76 -7.84
CA ASP A 84 0.07 -0.02 -7.38
C ASP A 84 -0.39 -0.49 -5.99
N ASP A 85 -0.35 -1.80 -5.73
CA ASP A 85 -0.64 -2.36 -4.39
C ASP A 85 0.39 -1.87 -3.37
N PHE A 86 1.68 -1.99 -3.69
CA PHE A 86 2.74 -1.63 -2.76
C PHE A 86 2.73 -0.14 -2.41
N PHE A 87 2.74 0.75 -3.40
CA PHE A 87 2.78 2.18 -3.13
C PHE A 87 1.47 2.71 -2.54
N GLY A 88 0.33 2.08 -2.86
CA GLY A 88 -0.93 2.36 -2.18
C GLY A 88 -0.91 1.94 -0.71
N PHE A 89 -0.31 0.78 -0.40
CA PHE A 89 -0.09 0.34 0.98
C PHE A 89 0.75 1.36 1.74
N ILE A 90 1.92 1.75 1.22
CA ILE A 90 2.81 2.70 1.91
C ILE A 90 2.11 4.03 2.15
N ALA A 91 1.43 4.58 1.14
CA ALA A 91 0.76 5.88 1.27
C ALA A 91 -0.36 5.90 2.33
N TYR A 92 -0.93 4.74 2.67
CA TYR A 92 -2.00 4.63 3.68
C TYR A 92 -1.47 4.16 5.04
N HIS A 93 -0.49 3.24 5.05
CA HIS A 93 0.00 2.55 6.24
C HIS A 93 1.17 3.26 6.93
N ASP A 94 1.91 4.10 6.21
CA ASP A 94 3.08 4.79 6.75
C ASP A 94 2.70 6.04 7.55
N GLU A 95 2.11 5.81 8.73
CA GLU A 95 1.61 6.85 9.64
C GLU A 95 2.73 7.81 10.15
N GLU A 96 3.98 7.36 10.17
CA GLU A 96 5.15 8.15 10.61
C GLU A 96 6.03 8.67 9.45
N GLU A 97 5.59 8.50 8.20
CA GLU A 97 6.32 8.87 6.98
C GLU A 97 7.74 8.27 6.85
N GLU A 98 8.03 7.15 7.54
CA GLU A 98 9.35 6.53 7.56
C GLU A 98 9.81 6.11 6.15
N PHE A 99 8.87 5.65 5.31
CA PHE A 99 9.13 5.15 3.96
C PHE A 99 8.65 6.11 2.85
N THR A 100 7.60 6.89 3.11
CA THR A 100 6.94 7.76 2.13
C THR A 100 7.88 8.87 1.66
N GLY A 101 8.75 9.37 2.54
CA GLY A 101 9.80 10.33 2.18
C GLY A 101 10.86 9.79 1.21
N MET A 102 11.05 8.47 1.17
CA MET A 102 12.04 7.80 0.33
C MET A 102 11.54 7.53 -1.10
N PHE A 103 10.25 7.23 -1.27
CA PHE A 103 9.69 6.80 -2.54
C PHE A 103 9.33 7.96 -3.47
N THR A 104 10.35 8.62 -3.99
CA THR A 104 10.19 9.67 -5.01
C THR A 104 9.51 9.14 -6.27
N LYS A 105 8.92 10.04 -7.07
CA LYS A 105 8.32 9.68 -8.36
C LYS A 105 9.28 8.93 -9.28
N THR A 106 10.54 9.35 -9.35
CA THR A 106 11.57 8.67 -10.16
C THR A 106 11.83 7.25 -9.67
N PHE A 107 11.86 7.05 -8.35
CA PHE A 107 11.99 5.71 -7.77
C PHE A 107 10.80 4.82 -8.12
N ILE A 108 9.57 5.34 -7.98
CA ILE A 108 8.33 4.63 -8.35
C ILE A 108 8.35 4.22 -9.83
N GLU A 109 8.80 5.11 -10.72
CA GLU A 109 8.93 4.80 -12.16
C GLU A 109 9.95 3.69 -12.43
N GLU A 110 11.10 3.70 -11.74
CA GLU A 110 12.12 2.66 -11.83
C GLU A 110 11.58 1.31 -11.34
N VAL A 111 10.93 1.27 -10.17
CA VAL A 111 10.29 0.06 -9.61
C VAL A 111 9.24 -0.50 -10.58
N ASN A 112 8.40 0.35 -11.17
CA ASN A 112 7.43 -0.05 -12.17
C ASN A 112 8.08 -0.71 -13.40
N LYS A 113 9.18 -0.13 -13.87
CA LYS A 113 9.94 -0.67 -15.01
C LYS A 113 10.58 -2.01 -14.67
N LEU A 114 11.22 -2.12 -13.50
CA LEU A 114 11.87 -3.35 -13.05
C LEU A 114 10.87 -4.47 -12.86
N TYR A 115 9.74 -4.20 -12.17
CA TYR A 115 8.66 -5.15 -11.95
C TYR A 115 8.10 -5.68 -13.29
N ARG A 116 7.75 -4.79 -14.23
CA ARG A 116 7.23 -5.17 -15.56
C ARG A 116 8.22 -5.97 -16.40
N SER A 117 9.52 -5.74 -16.22
CA SER A 117 10.54 -6.51 -16.91
C SER A 117 10.66 -7.95 -16.38
N LYS A 118 10.12 -8.22 -15.18
CA LYS A 118 10.38 -9.47 -14.45
C LYS A 118 9.16 -10.36 -14.22
N CYS A 119 7.97 -9.82 -13.91
CA CYS A 119 6.84 -10.60 -13.38
C CYS A 119 5.74 -11.04 -14.40
#